data_AF-A0A316AJ59-F1
#
_entry.id   AF-A0A316AJ59-F1
#
_cell.length_a   1.000
_cell.length_b   1.000
_cell.length_c   1.000
_cell.angle_alpha   90.00
_cell.angle_beta   90.00
_cell.angle_gamma   90.00
#
_symmetry.space_group_name_H-M   'P 1'
#
loop_
_entity.id
_entity.type
_entity.pdbx_description
1 polymer ?
#
loop_
_entity_poly.entity_id
_entity_poly.type
_entity_poly.pdbx_seq_one_letter_code
_entity_poly.pdbx_strand_id
1 'polypeptide(L)'
;MKILTTNWINIFGVFIVTLFYAVILNYSNSNLNYNIFQSVVAGLILICLYGMIFWGLFIISLIVADLLLIVWSQKLLKQKLLLEWLLVSSPFIYWVIKYQEWISLIGIITFFITQLLRERLIAKAMGI
;
A
#
# COMPACT_ATOMS: atom_id res chain seq x y z
N MET A 1 7.53 -9.25 -18.29
CA MET A 1 7.07 -8.35 -17.19
C MET A 1 6.30 -9.07 -16.08
N LYS A 2 6.64 -10.33 -15.73
CA LYS A 2 5.91 -11.09 -14.68
C LYS A 2 6.15 -10.57 -13.24
N ILE A 3 7.28 -9.88 -13.01
CA ILE A 3 7.61 -9.28 -11.71
C ILE A 3 6.69 -8.08 -11.42
N LEU A 4 6.50 -7.18 -12.40
CA LEU A 4 5.63 -6.00 -12.24
C LEU A 4 4.19 -6.39 -11.91
N THR A 5 3.69 -7.50 -12.47
CA THR A 5 2.35 -7.97 -12.15
C THR A 5 2.22 -8.35 -10.68
N THR A 6 3.29 -8.81 -10.00
CA THR A 6 3.21 -9.18 -8.58
C THR A 6 2.93 -8.00 -7.64
N ASN A 7 3.06 -6.75 -8.10
CA ASN A 7 2.68 -5.56 -7.30
C ASN A 7 1.20 -5.51 -6.94
N TRP A 8 0.35 -6.28 -7.61
CA TRP A 8 -1.08 -6.34 -7.30
C TRP A 8 -1.32 -6.68 -5.82
N ILE A 9 -0.46 -7.50 -5.19
CA ILE A 9 -0.62 -7.86 -3.77
C ILE A 9 -0.42 -6.66 -2.84
N ASN A 10 0.51 -5.77 -3.19
CA ASN A 10 0.77 -4.55 -2.43
C ASN A 10 -0.40 -3.58 -2.54
N ILE A 11 -0.88 -3.35 -3.77
CA ILE A 11 -2.02 -2.47 -4.04
C ILE A 11 -3.26 -2.99 -3.31
N PHE A 12 -3.55 -4.28 -3.47
CA PHE A 12 -4.74 -4.90 -2.88
C PHE A 12 -4.68 -4.95 -1.36
N GLY A 13 -3.54 -5.30 -0.78
CA GLY A 13 -3.40 -5.34 0.68
C GLY A 13 -3.52 -3.96 1.30
N VAL A 14 -2.82 -2.95 0.76
CA VAL A 14 -2.96 -1.56 1.23
C VAL A 14 -4.40 -1.09 1.09
N PHE A 15 -5.07 -1.40 -0.02
CA PHE A 15 -6.46 -1.02 -0.25
C PHE A 15 -7.40 -1.62 0.80
N ILE A 16 -7.30 -2.92 1.05
CA ILE A 16 -8.16 -3.60 2.04
C ILE A 16 -7.96 -3.02 3.43
N VAL A 17 -6.71 -2.90 3.89
CA VAL A 17 -6.47 -2.50 5.29
C VAL A 17 -6.81 -1.03 5.50
N THR A 18 -6.51 -0.16 4.54
CA THR A 18 -6.93 1.25 4.62
C THR A 18 -8.45 1.38 4.55
N LEU A 19 -9.14 0.54 3.79
CA LEU A 19 -10.62 0.49 3.76
C LEU A 19 -11.19 0.07 5.10
N PHE A 20 -10.71 -1.01 5.68
CA PHE A 20 -11.14 -1.42 7.01
C PHE A 20 -10.93 -0.32 8.05
N TYR A 21 -9.77 0.33 8.03
CA TYR A 21 -9.50 1.44 8.93
C TYR A 21 -10.46 2.61 8.72
N ALA A 22 -10.70 3.02 7.48
CA ALA A 22 -11.62 4.11 7.15
C ALA A 22 -13.06 3.80 7.58
N VAL A 23 -13.51 2.55 7.41
CA VAL A 23 -14.84 2.11 7.85
C VAL A 23 -14.97 2.17 9.36
N ILE A 24 -13.97 1.67 10.10
CA ILE A 24 -13.95 1.74 11.56
C ILE A 24 -13.98 3.20 12.02
N LEU A 25 -13.15 4.06 11.42
CA LEU A 25 -13.08 5.48 11.77
C LEU A 25 -14.41 6.20 11.53
N ASN A 26 -15.07 5.93 10.40
CA ASN A 26 -16.37 6.52 10.08
C ASN A 26 -17.48 6.01 11.01
N TYR A 27 -17.45 4.72 11.37
CA TYR A 27 -18.44 4.12 12.26
C TYR A 27 -18.27 4.55 13.72
N SER A 28 -17.03 4.74 14.17
CA SER A 28 -16.71 5.18 15.55
C SER A 28 -16.84 6.70 15.76
N ASN A 29 -17.06 7.47 14.71
CA ASN A 29 -17.17 8.92 14.82
C ASN A 29 -18.55 9.30 15.41
N SER A 30 -18.58 9.68 16.68
CA SER A 30 -19.81 10.06 17.39
C SER A 30 -20.52 11.28 16.79
N ASN A 31 -19.85 12.08 15.97
CA ASN A 31 -20.46 13.24 15.30
C ASN A 31 -21.23 12.85 14.03
N LEU A 32 -20.93 11.69 13.44
CA LEU A 32 -21.54 11.21 12.20
C LEU A 32 -22.28 9.92 12.52
N ASN A 33 -23.61 9.98 12.66
CA ASN A 33 -24.44 8.84 13.02
C ASN A 33 -24.65 7.89 11.84
N TYR A 34 -23.56 7.39 11.26
CA TYR A 34 -23.56 6.52 10.09
C TYR A 34 -23.86 5.07 10.48
N ASN A 35 -24.73 4.43 9.72
CA ASN A 35 -24.85 2.98 9.79
C ASN A 35 -23.64 2.29 9.12
N ILE A 36 -23.49 0.98 9.32
CA ILE A 36 -22.35 0.21 8.77
C ILE A 36 -22.27 0.34 7.25
N PHE A 37 -23.41 0.30 6.55
CA PHE A 37 -23.45 0.42 5.10
C PHE A 37 -22.95 1.79 4.61
N GLN A 38 -23.41 2.88 5.24
CA GLN A 38 -22.95 4.24 4.96
C GLN A 38 -21.46 4.40 5.27
N SER A 39 -20.96 3.77 6.34
CA SER A 39 -19.55 3.80 6.71
C SER A 39 -18.67 3.11 5.66
N VAL A 40 -19.12 1.99 5.09
CA VAL A 40 -18.46 1.30 3.96
C VAL A 40 -18.44 2.18 2.71
N VAL A 41 -19.58 2.75 2.33
CA VAL A 41 -19.67 3.63 1.16
C VAL A 41 -18.79 4.88 1.33
N ALA A 42 -18.82 5.51 2.50
CA ALA A 42 -17.99 6.66 2.82
C ALA A 42 -16.49 6.31 2.78
N GLY A 43 -16.09 5.15 3.32
CA GLY A 43 -14.72 4.65 3.24
C GLY A 43 -14.25 4.41 1.80
N LEU A 44 -15.11 3.84 0.96
CA LEU A 44 -14.83 3.66 -0.47
C LEU A 44 -14.67 5.00 -1.18
N ILE A 45 -15.52 5.99 -0.91
CA ILE A 45 -15.41 7.34 -1.47
C ILE A 45 -14.09 7.99 -1.04
N LEU A 46 -13.73 7.89 0.24
CA LEU A 46 -12.49 8.44 0.77
C LEU A 46 -11.27 7.84 0.05
N ILE A 47 -11.22 6.52 -0.10
CA ILE A 47 -10.05 5.83 -0.63
C ILE A 47 -9.98 5.90 -2.15
N CYS A 48 -11.10 5.67 -2.83
CA CYS A 48 -11.13 5.61 -4.29
C CYS A 48 -11.17 6.99 -4.94
N LEU A 49 -11.79 8.00 -4.33
CA LEU A 49 -11.93 9.33 -4.92
C LEU A 49 -10.92 10.31 -4.31
N TYR A 50 -10.99 10.54 -3.00
CA TYR A 50 -10.04 11.47 -2.35
C TYR A 50 -8.61 10.93 -2.36
N GLY A 51 -8.44 9.60 -2.28
CA GLY A 51 -7.16 8.92 -2.38
C GLY A 51 -6.60 8.74 -3.80
N MET A 52 -7.24 9.25 -4.86
CA MET A 52 -6.77 9.00 -6.25
C MET A 52 -5.31 9.42 -6.48
N ILE A 53 -4.91 10.60 -5.98
CA ILE A 53 -3.54 11.10 -6.13
C ILE A 53 -2.55 10.17 -5.42
N PHE A 54 -2.91 9.70 -4.22
CA PHE A 54 -2.14 8.71 -3.48
C PHE A 54 -1.94 7.44 -4.33
N TRP A 55 -3.02 6.88 -4.88
CA TRP A 55 -2.94 5.66 -5.69
C TRP A 55 -2.09 5.84 -6.94
N GLY A 56 -2.26 6.95 -7.65
CA GLY A 56 -1.46 7.26 -8.84
C GLY A 56 0.04 7.30 -8.52
N LEU A 57 0.43 8.07 -7.49
CA LEU A 57 1.83 8.19 -7.07
C LEU A 57 2.37 6.88 -6.51
N PHE A 58 1.58 6.13 -5.74
CA PHE A 58 1.99 4.85 -5.18
C PHE A 58 2.27 3.83 -6.28
N ILE A 59 1.36 3.67 -7.25
CA ILE A 59 1.54 2.73 -8.37
C ILE A 59 2.74 3.12 -9.23
N ILE A 60 2.89 4.41 -9.56
CA ILE A 60 4.05 4.89 -10.33
C ILE A 60 5.35 4.60 -9.56
N SER A 61 5.37 4.87 -8.25
CA SER A 61 6.55 4.64 -7.41
C SER A 61 6.93 3.15 -7.36
N LEU A 62 5.95 2.24 -7.26
CA LEU A 62 6.20 0.79 -7.31
C LEU A 62 6.81 0.37 -8.66
N ILE A 63 6.25 0.85 -9.77
CA ILE A 63 6.75 0.52 -11.11
C ILE A 63 8.18 1.02 -11.29
N VAL A 64 8.44 2.27 -10.91
CA VAL A 64 9.78 2.88 -11.02
C VAL A 64 10.78 2.14 -10.13
N ALA A 65 10.42 1.85 -8.87
CA ALA A 65 11.29 1.15 -7.95
C ALA A 65 11.60 -0.28 -8.41
N ASP A 66 10.61 -1.01 -8.94
CA ASP A 66 10.82 -2.33 -9.53
C ASP A 66 11.76 -2.31 -10.71
N LEU A 67 11.57 -1.36 -11.64
CA LEU A 67 12.40 -1.20 -12.83
C LEU A 67 13.85 -0.90 -12.46
N LEU A 68 14.08 -0.11 -11.42
CA LEU A 68 15.42 0.26 -10.96
C LEU A 68 16.08 -0.85 -10.13
N LEU A 69 15.35 -1.46 -9.20
CA LEU A 69 15.93 -2.34 -8.19
C LEU A 69 15.88 -3.82 -8.59
N ILE A 70 14.76 -4.31 -9.10
CA ILE A 70 14.48 -5.76 -9.19
C ILE A 70 14.70 -6.29 -10.61
N VAL A 71 14.30 -5.55 -11.63
CA VAL A 71 14.32 -6.05 -13.02
C VAL A 71 15.74 -6.37 -13.51
N TRP A 72 16.74 -5.59 -13.10
CA TRP A 72 18.13 -5.75 -13.57
C TRP A 72 18.88 -6.92 -12.91
N SER A 73 18.56 -7.27 -11.67
CA SER A 73 19.25 -8.33 -10.94
C SER A 73 18.39 -8.81 -9.77
N GLN A 74 18.23 -10.12 -9.63
CA GLN A 74 17.42 -10.73 -8.57
C GLN A 74 18.26 -11.22 -7.39
N LYS A 75 19.59 -11.02 -7.45
CA LYS A 75 20.45 -11.28 -6.31
C LYS A 75 19.98 -10.42 -5.14
N LEU A 76 19.88 -11.05 -3.97
CA LEU A 76 19.47 -10.40 -2.73
C LEU A 76 18.05 -9.81 -2.79
N LEU A 77 17.10 -10.51 -3.43
CA LEU A 77 15.71 -10.09 -3.64
C LEU A 77 15.07 -9.49 -2.37
N LYS A 78 15.17 -10.18 -1.23
CA LYS A 78 14.62 -9.69 0.05
C LYS A 78 15.12 -8.31 0.45
N GLN A 79 16.42 -8.05 0.28
CA GLN A 79 17.03 -6.75 0.64
C GLN A 79 16.56 -5.64 -0.31
N LYS A 80 16.39 -5.97 -1.59
CA LYS A 80 15.84 -5.04 -2.59
C LYS A 80 14.38 -4.71 -2.32
N LEU A 81 13.58 -5.70 -1.93
CA LEU A 81 12.19 -5.51 -1.53
C LEU A 81 12.08 -4.62 -0.28
N LEU A 82 12.98 -4.78 0.69
CA LEU A 82 13.06 -3.90 1.87
C LEU A 82 13.47 -2.47 1.49
N LEU A 83 14.41 -2.31 0.56
CA LEU A 83 14.83 -1.00 0.07
C LEU A 83 13.70 -0.31 -0.70
N GLU A 84 12.99 -1.04 -1.57
CA GLU A 84 11.80 -0.55 -2.26
C GLU A 84 10.75 -0.07 -1.26
N TRP A 85 10.45 -0.88 -0.24
CA TRP A 85 9.53 -0.49 0.82
C TRP A 85 9.95 0.82 1.48
N LEU A 86 11.22 0.96 1.86
CA LEU A 86 11.73 2.14 2.54
C LEU A 86 11.66 3.40 1.66
N LEU A 87 12.04 3.29 0.38
CA LEU A 87 11.99 4.40 -0.57
C LEU A 87 10.56 4.85 -0.84
N VAL A 88 9.67 3.91 -1.17
CA VAL A 88 8.27 4.21 -1.50
C VAL A 88 7.51 4.70 -0.26
N SER A 89 7.86 4.21 0.94
CA SER A 89 7.21 4.64 2.20
C SER A 89 7.71 5.98 2.72
N SER A 90 8.88 6.45 2.29
CA SER A 90 9.50 7.68 2.82
C SER A 90 8.62 8.95 2.82
N PRO A 91 7.89 9.32 1.74
CA PRO A 91 7.00 10.48 1.79
C PRO A 91 5.84 10.29 2.77
N PHE A 92 5.36 9.06 2.95
CA PHE A 92 4.26 8.76 3.87
C PHE A 92 4.71 8.76 5.33
N ILE A 93 5.95 8.33 5.62
CA ILE A 93 6.54 8.44 6.96
C ILE A 93 6.60 9.92 7.36
N TYR A 94 7.01 10.81 6.44
CA TYR A 94 6.99 12.25 6.68
C TYR A 94 5.57 12.76 7.01
N TRP A 95 4.53 12.28 6.31
CA TRP A 95 3.15 12.65 6.59
C TRP A 95 2.66 12.16 7.95
N VAL A 96 3.02 10.94 8.35
CA VAL A 96 2.70 10.42 9.69
C VAL A 96 3.29 11.31 10.77
N ILE A 97 4.56 11.70 10.64
CA ILE A 97 5.25 12.50 11.67
C ILE A 97 4.70 13.93 11.70
N LYS A 98 4.57 14.57 10.53
CA LYS A 98 4.23 16.00 10.44
C LYS A 98 2.75 16.27 10.60
N TYR A 99 1.91 15.46 9.97
CA TYR A 99 0.46 15.68 9.90
C TYR A 99 -0.35 14.71 10.76
N GLN A 100 0.30 13.76 11.45
CA GLN A 100 -0.36 12.75 12.30
C GLN A 100 -1.39 11.91 11.53
N GLU A 101 -1.13 11.66 10.25
CA GLU A 101 -2.00 10.90 9.34
C GLU A 101 -1.89 9.39 9.60
N TRP A 102 -2.61 8.90 10.61
CA TRP A 102 -2.58 7.49 11.05
C TRP A 102 -2.94 6.48 9.95
N ILE A 103 -3.81 6.87 9.00
CA ILE A 103 -4.14 6.02 7.85
C ILE A 103 -2.89 5.70 7.01
N SER A 104 -1.94 6.65 6.92
CA SER A 104 -0.67 6.46 6.22
C SER A 104 0.22 5.46 6.96
N LEU A 105 0.25 5.50 8.30
CA LEU A 105 1.02 4.53 9.10
C LEU A 105 0.53 3.10 8.87
N ILE A 106 -0.79 2.91 8.86
CA ILE A 106 -1.43 1.61 8.60
C ILE A 106 -1.11 1.14 7.17
N GLY A 107 -1.14 2.05 6.20
CA GLY A 107 -0.71 1.79 4.83
C GLY A 107 0.75 1.35 4.74
N ILE A 108 1.68 2.02 5.43
CA ILE A 108 3.11 1.69 5.45
C ILE A 108 3.36 0.30 6.03
N ILE A 109 2.73 -0.03 7.16
CA ILE A 109 2.86 -1.34 7.82
C ILE A 109 2.29 -2.43 6.92
N THR A 110 1.13 -2.18 6.31
CA THR A 110 0.50 -3.15 5.42
C THR A 110 1.36 -3.37 4.18
N PHE A 111 1.88 -2.29 3.58
CA PHE A 111 2.77 -2.37 2.44
C PHE A 111 4.04 -3.17 2.77
N PHE A 112 4.61 -3.01 3.97
CA PHE A 112 5.72 -3.84 4.43
C PHE A 112 5.38 -5.33 4.43
N ILE A 113 4.24 -5.70 5.03
CA ILE A 113 3.80 -7.10 5.12
C ILE A 113 3.54 -7.68 3.73
N THR A 114 2.83 -6.95 2.87
CA THR A 114 2.53 -7.42 1.51
C THR A 114 3.79 -7.54 0.67
N GLN A 115 4.78 -6.68 0.89
CA GLN A 115 6.07 -6.73 0.21
C GLN A 115 6.88 -7.97 0.59
N LEU A 116 6.82 -8.41 1.85
CA LEU A 116 7.38 -9.70 2.27
C LEU A 116 6.63 -10.88 1.66
N LEU A 117 5.31 -10.80 1.51
CA LEU A 117 4.52 -11.84 0.83
C LEU A 117 4.83 -11.90 -0.67
N ARG A 118 5.09 -10.74 -1.29
CA ARG A 118 5.43 -10.59 -2.70
C ARG A 118 6.71 -11.34 -3.06
N GLU A 119 7.66 -11.48 -2.15
CA GLU A 119 8.89 -12.28 -2.34
C GLU A 119 8.58 -13.68 -2.89
N ARG A 120 7.60 -14.38 -2.29
CA ARG A 120 7.19 -15.73 -2.70
C ARG A 120 6.57 -15.76 -4.09
N LEU A 121 5.81 -14.72 -4.44
CA LEU A 121 5.19 -14.58 -5.76
C LEU A 121 6.24 -14.35 -6.85
N ILE A 122 7.26 -13.54 -6.55
CA ILE A 122 8.38 -13.28 -7.47
C ILE A 122 9.19 -14.56 -7.67
N ALA A 123 9.54 -15.27 -6.60
CA ALA A 123 10.26 -16.56 -6.69
C ALA A 123 9.50 -17.56 -7.58
N LYS A 124 8.20 -17.76 -7.30
CA LYS A 124 7.32 -18.61 -8.11
C LYS A 124 7.21 -18.17 -9.56
N ALA A 125 7.13 -16.87 -9.84
CA ALA A 125 7.04 -16.34 -11.21
C ALA A 125 8.30 -16.59 -12.04
N MET A 126 9.43 -16.84 -11.37
CA MET A 126 10.74 -17.04 -11.98
C MET A 126 11.21 -18.50 -11.94
N GLY A 127 10.48 -19.39 -11.28
CA GLY A 127 10.83 -20.81 -11.17
C GLY A 127 11.99 -21.08 -10.22
N ILE A 128 12.18 -20.20 -9.23
CA ILE A 128 13.10 -20.37 -8.09
C ILE A 128 12.27 -20.78 -6.88
#